data_AF-A0A2S9GPZ3-F1
#
_entry.id   AF-A0A2S9GPZ3-F1
#
_cell.length_a   1.000
_cell.length_b   1.000
_cell.length_c   1.000
_cell.angle_alpha   90.00
_cell.angle_beta   90.00
_cell.angle_gamma   90.00
#
_symmetry.space_group_name_H-M   'P 1'
#
loop_
_entity.id
_entity.type
_entity.pdbx_description
1 polymer ?
#
loop_
_entity_poly.entity_id
_entity_poly.type
_entity_poly.pdbx_seq_one_letter_code
_entity_poly.pdbx_strand_id
1 'polypeptide(L)' 'MTYPKVVLVTGACRFLGGYLTARLAQNPLINHVIAVDAVAPSKDLLRRMGRAEFVRADIRNPFIAKVIRNG' A
#
# COMPACT_ATOMS: atom_id res chain seq x y z
N MET A 1 11.20 21.59 -1.96
CA MET A 1 11.62 20.17 -1.90
C MET A 1 10.56 19.33 -2.59
N THR A 2 10.97 18.43 -3.48
CA THR A 2 10.08 17.49 -4.17
C THR A 2 9.85 16.28 -3.28
N TYR A 3 8.60 15.91 -3.05
CA TYR A 3 8.22 14.73 -2.24
C TYR A 3 7.37 13.78 -3.09
N PRO A 4 7.40 12.46 -2.79
CA PRO A 4 6.61 11.49 -3.53
C PRO A 4 5.11 11.74 -3.29
N LYS A 5 4.35 11.83 -4.38
CA LYS A 5 2.88 11.99 -4.35
C LYS A 5 2.15 10.64 -4.30
N VAL A 6 2.79 9.58 -4.78
CA VAL A 6 2.27 8.22 -4.82
C VAL A 6 3.29 7.30 -4.18
N VAL A 7 2.85 6.42 -3.29
CA VAL A 7 3.72 5.45 -2.61
C VAL A 7 3.13 4.06 -2.68
N LEU A 8 3.93 3.10 -3.16
CA LEU A 8 3.63 1.67 -3.13
C LEU A 8 4.29 1.04 -1.90
N VAL A 9 3.51 0.31 -1.10
CA VAL A 9 4.02 -0.41 0.09
C VAL A 9 3.83 -1.91 -0.11
N THR A 10 4.92 -2.65 -0.26
CA THR A 10 4.89 -4.12 -0.38
C THR A 10 4.97 -4.81 0.98
N GLY A 11 4.32 -5.96 1.14
CA GLY A 11 4.25 -6.64 2.43
C GLY A 11 3.33 -5.92 3.42
N ALA A 12 2.34 -5.19 2.89
CA ALA A 12 1.47 -4.30 3.65
C ALA A 12 0.59 -5.03 4.67
N CYS A 13 0.39 -6.34 4.55
CA CYS A 13 -0.41 -7.13 5.50
C CYS A 13 0.41 -7.66 6.69
N ARG A 14 1.72 -7.38 6.74
CA ARG A 14 2.59 -7.72 7.88
C ARG A 14 2.65 -6.57 8.88
N PHE A 15 3.19 -6.83 10.07
CA PHE A 15 3.26 -5.87 11.18
C PHE A 15 3.84 -4.51 10.76
N LEU A 16 5.06 -4.50 10.20
CA LEU A 16 5.72 -3.27 9.79
C LEU A 16 5.02 -2.61 8.59
N GLY A 17 4.68 -3.40 7.57
CA GLY A 17 4.05 -2.89 6.36
C GLY A 17 2.69 -2.25 6.62
N GLY A 18 1.88 -2.86 7.48
CA GLY A 18 0.57 -2.33 7.87
C GLY A 18 0.69 -1.03 8.65
N TYR A 19 1.63 -0.96 9.60
CA TYR A 19 1.90 0.27 10.35
C TYR A 19 2.41 1.40 9.45
N LEU A 20 3.36 1.09 8.57
CA LEU A 20 3.91 2.04 7.60
C LEU A 20 2.82 2.55 6.65
N THR A 21 1.98 1.65 6.12
CA THR A 21 0.85 2.00 5.25
C THR A 21 -0.08 3.00 5.94
N ALA A 22 -0.50 2.71 7.18
CA ALA A 22 -1.37 3.59 7.95
C ALA A 22 -0.73 4.98 8.18
N ARG A 23 0.56 5.02 8.53
CA ARG A 23 1.30 6.27 8.72
C ARG A 23 1.42 7.10 7.44
N LEU A 24 1.73 6.45 6.31
CA LEU A 24 1.81 7.12 5.02
C LEU A 24 0.44 7.65 4.58
N ALA A 25 -0.63 6.88 4.81
CA ALA A 25 -1.99 7.30 4.52
C ALA A 25 -2.43 8.52 5.35
N GLN A 26 -1.88 8.71 6.54
CA GLN A 26 -2.13 9.91 7.36
C GLN A 26 -1.33 11.14 6.92
N ASN A 27 -0.30 10.97 6.08
CA ASN A 27 0.52 12.10 5.62
C ASN A 27 -0.21 12.89 4.52
N PRO A 28 -0.57 14.17 4.75
CA PRO A 28 -1.31 14.98 3.77
C PRO A 28 -0.49 15.32 2.52
N LEU A 29 0.84 15.15 2.54
CA LEU A 29 1.69 15.36 1.37
C LEU A 29 1.65 14.20 0.38
N ILE A 30 1.16 13.02 0.78
CA ILE A 30 1.07 11.85 -0.08
C ILE A 30 -0.37 11.75 -0.60
N ASN A 31 -0.57 11.82 -1.91
CA ASN A 31 -1.90 11.80 -2.51
C ASN A 31 -2.46 10.37 -2.56
N HIS A 32 -1.63 9.38 -2.88
CA HIS A 32 -2.03 7.97 -3.02
C HIS A 32 -1.08 7.04 -2.29
N VAL A 33 -1.64 6.08 -1.57
CA VAL A 33 -0.90 4.99 -0.92
C VAL A 33 -1.48 3.68 -1.38
N ILE A 34 -0.68 2.86 -2.02
CA ILE A 34 -1.08 1.57 -2.57
C ILE A 34 -0.43 0.48 -1.74
N ALA A 35 -1.23 -0.20 -0.94
CA ALA A 35 -0.84 -1.35 -0.14
C ALA A 35 -0.86 -2.62 -1.00
N VAL A 36 0.28 -3.28 -1.14
CA VAL A 36 0.42 -4.53 -1.90
C VAL A 36 0.83 -5.67 -0.99
N ASP A 37 0.08 -6.76 -1.07
CA ASP A 37 0.47 -8.03 -0.45
C ASP A 37 -0.15 -9.22 -1.20
N ALA A 38 0.45 -10.39 -1.08
CA ALA A 38 -0.08 -11.62 -1.67
C ALA A 38 -1.27 -12.18 -0.86
N VAL A 39 -1.38 -11.77 0.41
CA VAL A 39 -2.44 -12.16 1.35
C VAL A 39 -3.33 -10.96 1.62
N ALA A 40 -4.65 -11.17 1.70
CA ALA A 40 -5.58 -10.09 2.05
C ALA A 40 -5.44 -9.66 3.53
N PRO A 41 -5.62 -8.37 3.86
CA PRO A 41 -5.57 -7.91 5.23
C PRO A 41 -6.77 -8.43 6.03
N SER A 42 -6.61 -8.55 7.35
CA SER A 42 -7.75 -8.72 8.25
C SER A 42 -8.65 -7.48 8.21
N LYS A 43 -9.91 -7.59 8.64
CA LYS A 43 -10.83 -6.45 8.70
C LYS A 43 -10.29 -5.30 9.57
N ASP A 44 -9.64 -5.61 10.69
CA ASP A 44 -9.03 -4.60 11.56
C ASP A 44 -7.87 -3.89 10.87
N LEU A 45 -6.98 -4.64 10.22
CA LEU A 45 -5.87 -4.08 9.51
C LEU A 45 -6.32 -3.19 8.34
N LEU A 46 -7.32 -3.64 7.57
CA LEU A 46 -7.90 -2.85 6.48
C LEU A 46 -8.47 -1.52 6.98
N ARG A 47 -9.16 -1.50 8.13
CA ARG A 47 -9.66 -0.26 8.75
C ARG A 47 -8.53 0.69 9.14
N ARG A 48 -7.43 0.15 9.68
CA ARG A 48 -6.24 0.94 10.07
C ARG A 48 -5.50 1.55 8.88
N MET A 49 -5.52 0.88 7.72
CA MET A 49 -4.92 1.39 6.49
C MET A 49 -5.57 2.69 5.98
N GLY A 50 -6.79 3.02 6.44
CA GLY A 50 -7.46 4.28 6.15
C GLY A 50 -7.74 4.43 4.65
N ARG A 51 -7.22 5.52 4.06
CA ARG A 51 -7.39 5.83 2.63
C ARG A 51 -6.40 5.10 1.70
N ALA A 52 -5.58 4.19 2.22
CA ALA A 52 -4.72 3.40 1.37
C ALA A 52 -5.54 2.38 0.57
N GLU A 53 -5.26 2.30 -0.72
CA GLU A 53 -5.88 1.32 -1.61
C GLU A 53 -5.15 -0.01 -1.46
N PHE A 54 -5.89 -1.12 -1.32
CA PHE A 54 -5.29 -2.45 -1.24
C PHE A 54 -5.35 -3.19 -2.56
N VAL A 55 -4.21 -3.65 -3.03
CA VAL A 55 -4.07 -4.51 -4.20
C VAL A 55 -3.47 -5.84 -3.79
N ARG A 56 -4.22 -6.92 -4.01
CA ARG A 56 -3.69 -8.27 -3.80
C ARG A 56 -2.82 -8.65 -4.99
N ALA A 57 -1.50 -8.70 -4.80
CA ALA A 57 -0.57 -9.12 -5.82
C ALA A 57 0.68 -9.77 -5.19
N ASP A 58 1.20 -10.80 -5.87
CA ASP A 58 2.53 -11.33 -5.57
C ASP A 58 3.56 -10.50 -6.35
N ILE A 59 4.45 -9.82 -5.64
CA ILE A 59 5.49 -8.98 -6.24
C ILE A 59 6.51 -9.79 -7.07
N ARG A 60 6.59 -11.11 -6.83
CA ARG A 60 7.45 -12.02 -7.60
C ARG A 60 6.82 -12.41 -8.93
N ASN A 61 5.53 -12.10 -9.12
CA ASN A 61 4.83 -12.37 -10.37
C ASN A 61 5.12 -11.24 -11.38
N PRO A 62 5.52 -11.55 -12.62
CA PRO A 62 5.81 -10.54 -13.65
C PRO A 62 4.64 -9.61 -13.98
N PHE A 63 3.39 -10.00 -13.66
CA PHE A 63 2.22 -9.14 -13.82
C PHE A 63 2.14 -7.97 -12.82
N ILE A 64 3.07 -7.85 -11.84
CA ILE A 64 3.14 -6.71 -10.91
C ILE A 64 3.30 -5.37 -11.63
N ALA A 65 3.87 -5.36 -12.85
CA ALA A 65 3.98 -4.18 -13.69
C ALA A 65 2.63 -3.51 -13.97
N LYS A 66 1.52 -4.27 -13.98
CA LYS A 66 0.17 -3.71 -14.12
C LYS A 66 -0.25 -2.90 -12.90
N VAL A 67 0.14 -3.31 -11.71
CA VAL A 67 -0.14 -2.58 -10.45
C VAL A 67 0.61 -1.26 -10.45
N ILE A 68 1.87 -1.27 -10.88
CA ILE A 68 2.72 -0.07 -10.94
C ILE A 68 2.20 0.93 -11.99
N ARG A 69 1.64 0.45 -13.10
CA ARG A 69 1.10 1.31 -14.17
C ARG A 69 -0.28 1.90 -13.88
N ASN A 70 -1.11 1.19 -13.12
CA ASN A 70 -2.51 1.56 -12.88
C ASN A 70 -2.74 2.22 -11.51
N GLY A 71 -1.73 2.21 -10.64
CA GLY A 71 -1.72 2.93 -9.38
C GLY A 71 -1.14 4.33 -9.50
#